data_AF-A0A0N4UIG1-F1
#
_entry.id   AF-A0A0N4UIG1-F1
#
_cell.length_a   1.000
_cell.length_b   1.000
_cell.length_c   1.000
_cell.angle_alpha   90.00
_cell.angle_beta   90.00
_cell.angle_gamma   90.00
#
_symmetry.space_group_name_H-M   'P 1'
#
loop_
_entity.id
_entity.type
_entity.pdbx_description
1 polymer ?
#
loop_
_entity_poly.entity_id
_entity_poly.type
_entity_poly.pdbx_seq_one_letter_code
_entity_poly.pdbx_strand_id
1 'polypeptide(L)'
;MEKRFLRADENCPIPLEEDFWQKFVLKNDKENLMEKEAQRAEVNEVTREVDRIMNANKEILRSEALKIVAPTAVNVVGNQFENLISLSFDQERLINNEEKKRQEKRNKAVKSVLRR
;
A
#
# COMPACT_ATOMS: atom_id res chain seq x y z
N MET A 1 -78.10 -9.92 -58.07
CA MET A 1 -76.67 -9.56 -58.22
C MET A 1 -76.10 -9.34 -56.83
N GLU A 2 -75.24 -10.23 -56.37
CA GLU A 2 -74.59 -10.08 -55.06
C GLU A 2 -73.54 -8.98 -55.14
N LYS A 3 -73.67 -7.98 -54.26
CA LYS A 3 -72.69 -6.90 -54.12
C LYS A 3 -71.44 -7.48 -53.46
N ARG A 4 -70.42 -7.80 -54.26
CA ARG A 4 -69.08 -8.12 -53.75
C ARG A 4 -68.42 -6.81 -53.32
N PHE A 5 -68.40 -6.53 -52.03
CA PHE A 5 -67.67 -5.38 -51.49
C PHE A 5 -66.16 -5.60 -51.70
N LEU A 6 -65.48 -4.59 -52.23
CA LEU A 6 -64.02 -4.52 -52.20
C LEU A 6 -63.59 -4.55 -50.73
N ARG A 7 -62.90 -5.61 -50.30
CA ARG A 7 -62.24 -5.61 -48.99
C ARG A 7 -60.98 -4.75 -49.11
N ALA A 8 -60.64 -4.04 -48.04
CA ALA A 8 -59.37 -3.36 -47.96
C ALA A 8 -58.24 -4.40 -48.16
N ASP A 9 -57.25 -4.06 -48.98
CA ASP A 9 -56.09 -4.90 -49.19
C ASP A 9 -55.26 -4.93 -47.91
N GLU A 10 -55.16 -6.10 -47.27
CA GLU A 10 -54.41 -6.31 -46.04
C GLU A 10 -52.90 -6.09 -46.24
N ASN A 11 -52.42 -6.08 -47.49
CA ASN A 11 -51.03 -5.78 -47.82
C ASN A 11 -50.76 -4.29 -48.03
N CYS A 12 -51.79 -3.43 -48.00
CA CYS A 12 -51.60 -2.00 -48.16
C CYS A 12 -51.09 -1.40 -46.84
N PRO A 13 -49.87 -0.84 -46.80
CA PRO A 13 -49.34 -0.25 -45.57
C PRO A 13 -50.20 0.93 -45.13
N ILE A 14 -50.63 0.91 -43.88
CA ILE A 14 -51.39 1.99 -43.26
C ILE A 14 -50.41 3.15 -43.01
N PRO A 15 -50.72 4.39 -43.45
CA PRO A 15 -49.89 5.55 -43.17
C PRO A 15 -49.69 5.73 -41.67
N LEU A 16 -48.46 6.06 -41.27
CA LEU A 16 -48.16 6.39 -39.88
C LEU A 16 -48.89 7.67 -39.47
N GLU A 17 -49.20 7.80 -38.18
CA GLU A 17 -49.77 9.02 -37.61
C GLU A 17 -48.81 10.22 -37.84
N GLU A 18 -49.34 11.43 -38.02
CA GLU A 18 -48.52 12.64 -38.27
C GLU A 18 -47.47 12.87 -37.16
N ASP A 19 -47.81 12.54 -35.91
CA ASP A 19 -46.93 12.68 -34.74
C ASP A 19 -46.01 11.47 -34.50
N PHE A 20 -45.99 10.47 -35.40
CA PHE A 20 -45.19 9.25 -35.24
C PHE A 20 -43.73 9.58 -34.91
N TRP A 21 -43.11 10.48 -35.68
CA TRP A 21 -41.72 10.86 -35.49
C TRP A 21 -41.47 11.56 -34.16
N GLN A 22 -42.41 12.41 -33.72
CA GLN A 22 -42.30 13.09 -32.43
C GLN A 22 -42.34 12.07 -31.29
N LYS A 23 -43.30 11.13 -31.32
CA LYS A 23 -43.41 10.06 -30.33
C LYS A 23 -42.16 9.16 -30.31
N PHE A 24 -41.62 8.83 -31.49
CA PHE A 24 -40.41 8.01 -31.62
C PHE A 24 -39.17 8.70 -31.04
N VAL A 25 -38.94 9.98 -31.37
CA VAL A 25 -37.81 10.76 -30.85
C VAL A 25 -37.94 10.96 -29.34
N LEU A 26 -39.11 11.38 -28.85
CA LEU A 26 -39.37 11.56 -27.41
C LEU A 26 -39.17 10.26 -26.61
N LYS A 27 -39.52 9.12 -27.18
CA LYS A 27 -39.30 7.81 -26.54
C LYS A 27 -37.80 7.51 -26.44
N ASN A 28 -37.06 7.67 -27.53
CA ASN A 28 -35.62 7.43 -27.55
C ASN A 28 -34.86 8.41 -26.65
N ASP A 29 -35.26 9.67 -26.58
CA ASP A 29 -34.63 10.65 -25.70
C ASP A 29 -34.81 10.29 -24.23
N LYS A 30 -35.99 9.79 -23.84
CA LYS A 30 -36.24 9.31 -22.47
C LYS A 30 -35.43 8.08 -22.13
N GLU A 31 -35.38 7.09 -23.03
CA GLU A 31 -34.58 5.87 -22.85
C GLU A 31 -33.08 6.22 -22.74
N ASN A 32 -32.57 7.09 -23.63
CA ASN A 32 -31.20 7.59 -23.58
C ASN A 32 -30.89 8.40 -22.33
N LEU A 33 -31.85 9.19 -21.80
CA LEU A 33 -31.64 9.97 -20.58
C LEU A 33 -31.54 9.04 -19.36
N MET A 34 -32.44 8.05 -19.25
CA MET A 34 -32.40 7.06 -18.17
C MET A 34 -31.10 6.24 -18.22
N GLU A 35 -30.65 5.83 -19.41
CA GLU A 35 -29.40 5.09 -19.56
C GLU A 35 -28.19 5.95 -19.15
N LYS A 36 -28.16 7.22 -19.53
CA LYS A 36 -27.10 8.16 -19.10
C LYS A 36 -27.10 8.40 -17.59
N GLU A 37 -28.26 8.47 -16.96
CA GLU A 37 -28.38 8.61 -15.51
C GLU A 37 -27.90 7.34 -14.78
N ALA A 38 -28.27 6.16 -15.29
CA ALA A 38 -27.79 4.88 -14.76
C ALA A 38 -26.26 4.76 -14.89
N GLN A 39 -25.70 5.09 -16.07
CA GLN A 39 -24.25 5.11 -16.30
C GLN A 39 -23.54 6.10 -15.37
N ARG A 40 -24.11 7.28 -15.12
CA ARG A 40 -23.55 8.25 -14.16
C ARG A 40 -23.56 7.74 -12.73
N ALA A 41 -24.63 7.04 -12.33
CA ALA A 41 -24.70 6.43 -11.01
C ALA A 41 -23.64 5.35 -10.82
N GLU A 42 -23.48 4.47 -11.82
CA GLU A 42 -22.46 3.42 -11.83
C GLU A 42 -21.03 4.00 -11.80
N VAL A 43 -20.74 4.99 -12.66
CA VAL A 43 -19.42 5.67 -12.67
C VAL A 43 -19.13 6.32 -11.32
N ASN A 44 -20.12 6.94 -10.68
CA ASN A 44 -19.95 7.53 -9.36
C ASN A 44 -19.69 6.48 -8.27
N GLU A 45 -20.35 5.33 -8.33
CA GLU A 45 -20.11 4.21 -7.40
C GLU A 45 -18.70 3.63 -7.58
N VAL A 46 -18.29 3.38 -8.82
CA VAL A 46 -16.93 2.92 -9.15
C VAL A 46 -15.88 3.92 -8.66
N THR A 47 -16.10 5.22 -8.88
CA THR A 47 -15.17 6.26 -8.44
C THR A 47 -15.01 6.27 -6.92
N ARG A 48 -16.12 6.13 -6.18
CA ARG A 48 -16.10 6.06 -4.71
C ARG A 48 -15.35 4.83 -4.20
N GLU A 49 -15.53 3.68 -4.85
CA GLU A 49 -14.83 2.46 -4.44
C GLU A 49 -13.33 2.55 -4.75
N VAL A 50 -12.95 3.13 -5.89
CA VAL A 50 -11.54 3.42 -6.22
C VAL A 50 -10.92 4.34 -5.18
N ASP A 51 -11.58 5.44 -4.80
CA ASP A 51 -11.09 6.36 -3.76
C ASP A 51 -10.94 5.67 -2.41
N ARG A 52 -11.88 4.78 -2.05
CA ARG A 52 -11.82 3.99 -0.82
C ARG A 52 -10.60 3.07 -0.81
N ILE A 53 -10.36 2.33 -1.90
CA ILE A 53 -9.21 1.43 -2.04
C ILE A 53 -7.90 2.22 -2.02
N MET A 54 -7.84 3.35 -2.72
CA MET A 54 -6.67 4.23 -2.76
C MET A 54 -6.28 4.72 -1.35
N ASN A 55 -7.28 5.15 -0.57
CA ASN A 55 -7.07 5.60 0.80
C ASN A 55 -6.63 4.46 1.71
N ALA A 56 -7.24 3.27 1.62
CA ALA A 56 -6.84 2.10 2.38
C ALA A 56 -5.38 1.69 2.08
N ASN A 57 -5.00 1.65 0.80
CA ASN A 57 -3.63 1.34 0.39
C ASN A 57 -2.61 2.36 0.91
N LYS A 58 -2.97 3.64 0.93
CA LYS A 58 -2.11 4.70 1.47
C LYS A 58 -1.84 4.53 2.96
N GLU A 59 -2.84 4.13 3.75
CA GLU A 59 -2.66 3.84 5.17
C GLU A 59 -1.79 2.60 5.40
N ILE A 60 -1.99 1.53 4.61
CA ILE A 60 -1.14 0.33 4.68
C ILE A 60 0.31 0.70 4.38
N LEU A 61 0.57 1.42 3.28
CA LEU A 61 1.91 1.86 2.91
C LEU A 61 2.57 2.71 3.98
N ARG A 62 1.84 3.62 4.64
CA ARG A 62 2.38 4.40 5.75
C ARG A 62 2.74 3.52 6.94
N SER A 63 1.89 2.56 7.27
CA SER A 63 2.14 1.66 8.41
C SER A 63 3.35 0.76 8.16
N GLU A 64 3.51 0.24 6.94
CA GLU A 64 4.64 -0.61 6.56
C GLU A 64 5.94 0.20 6.41
N ALA A 65 5.88 1.39 5.80
CA ALA A 65 7.02 2.29 5.73
C ALA A 65 7.51 2.68 7.13
N LEU A 66 6.60 2.94 8.08
CA LEU A 66 6.95 3.27 9.46
C LEU A 66 7.62 2.07 10.16
N LYS A 67 7.17 0.84 9.91
CA LYS A 67 7.82 -0.37 10.47
C LYS A 67 9.24 -0.58 9.96
N ILE A 68 9.57 -0.12 8.74
CA ILE A 68 10.92 -0.22 8.18
C ILE A 68 11.81 0.91 8.71
N VAL A 69 11.27 2.13 8.78
CA VAL A 69 12.02 3.33 9.18
C VAL A 69 12.23 3.39 10.69
N ALA A 70 11.26 2.98 11.52
CA ALA A 70 11.36 3.11 12.96
C ALA A 70 12.53 2.31 13.56
N PRO A 71 12.76 1.03 13.22
CA PRO A 71 13.92 0.29 13.70
C PRO A 71 15.22 0.90 13.20
N THR A 72 15.30 1.31 11.93
CA THR A 72 16.54 1.87 11.38
C THR A 72 16.88 3.24 11.95
N ALA A 73 15.88 4.07 12.26
CA ALA A 73 16.07 5.39 12.87
C ALA A 73 16.29 5.33 14.39
N VAL A 74 15.71 4.35 15.09
CA VAL A 74 15.84 4.24 16.56
C VAL A 74 17.10 3.44 16.95
N ASN A 75 17.56 2.50 16.12
CA ASN A 75 18.74 1.69 16.44
C ASN A 75 20.08 2.41 16.20
N VAL A 76 20.05 3.73 16.00
CA VAL A 76 21.23 4.59 15.95
C VAL A 76 21.96 4.60 17.31
N VAL A 77 21.26 4.31 18.40
CA VAL A 77 21.86 4.32 19.76
C VAL A 77 22.59 3.02 20.09
N GLY A 78 22.14 1.86 19.59
CA GLY A 78 22.70 0.55 19.97
C GLY A 78 23.99 0.17 19.23
N ASN A 79 23.99 0.30 17.91
CA ASN A 79 25.05 -0.28 17.07
C ASN A 79 26.28 0.63 16.89
N GLN A 80 26.23 1.91 17.29
CA GLN A 80 27.37 2.82 17.11
C GLN A 80 28.51 2.55 18.10
N PHE A 81 28.26 1.82 19.19
CA PHE A 81 29.23 1.70 20.29
C PHE A 81 29.91 0.32 20.39
N GLU A 82 29.47 -0.71 19.65
CA GLU A 82 30.03 -2.07 19.81
C GLU A 82 31.50 -2.19 19.39
N ASN A 83 31.98 -1.35 18.46
CA ASN A 83 33.34 -1.41 17.91
C ASN A 83 34.17 -0.14 18.16
N LEU A 84 33.92 0.59 19.26
CA LEU A 84 34.77 1.72 19.60
C LEU A 84 36.14 1.23 20.10
N ILE A 85 37.18 1.51 19.34
CA ILE A 85 38.56 1.49 19.84
C ILE A 85 38.65 2.59 20.90
N SER A 86 39.05 2.24 22.13
CA SER A 86 39.25 3.22 23.19
C SER A 86 40.27 4.26 22.73
N LEU A 87 39.86 5.53 22.60
CA LEU A 87 40.73 6.62 22.16
C LEU A 87 41.87 6.91 23.14
N SER A 88 41.70 6.53 24.41
CA SER A 88 42.74 6.62 25.42
C SER A 88 43.48 5.28 25.55
N PHE A 89 44.70 5.25 25.00
CA PHE A 89 45.69 4.29 25.43
C PHE A 89 46.14 4.66 26.86
N ASP A 90 45.57 3.98 27.84
CA ASP A 90 45.98 4.13 29.24
C ASP A 90 47.30 3.39 29.49
N GLN A 91 48.39 4.14 29.31
CA GLN A 91 49.75 3.64 29.49
C GLN A 91 50.00 3.14 30.93
N GLU A 92 49.40 3.77 31.95
CA GLU A 92 49.54 3.35 33.34
C GLU A 92 48.89 1.98 33.57
N ARG A 93 47.69 1.76 33.01
CA ARG A 93 47.01 0.47 33.11
C ARG A 93 47.78 -0.64 32.42
N LEU A 94 48.46 -0.35 31.30
CA LEU A 94 49.33 -1.32 30.64
C LEU A 94 50.54 -1.68 31.52
N ILE A 95 51.22 -0.69 32.09
CA ILE A 95 52.38 -0.89 32.97
C ILE A 95 51.97 -1.71 34.20
N ASN A 96 50.85 -1.35 34.85
CA ASN A 96 50.32 -2.07 36.00
C ASN A 96 50.01 -3.54 35.68
N ASN A 97 49.43 -3.81 34.50
CA ASN A 97 49.15 -5.17 34.06
C ASN A 97 50.44 -5.97 33.78
N GLU A 98 51.46 -5.34 33.21
CA GLU A 98 52.75 -5.99 32.96
C GLU A 98 53.51 -6.26 34.28
N GLU A 99 53.52 -5.29 35.19
CA GLU A 99 54.16 -5.43 36.50
C GLU A 99 53.48 -6.51 37.34
N LYS A 100 52.14 -6.58 37.32
CA LYS A 100 51.37 -7.65 37.97
C LYS A 100 51.75 -9.03 37.41
N LYS A 101 51.85 -9.17 36.08
CA LYS A 101 52.31 -10.42 35.45
C LYS A 101 53.74 -10.79 35.87
N ARG A 102 54.66 -9.83 35.95
CA ARG A 102 56.02 -10.06 36.44
C ARG A 102 56.02 -10.47 37.92
N GLN A 103 55.21 -9.82 38.75
CA GLN A 103 55.09 -10.13 40.17
C GLN A 103 54.54 -11.53 40.41
N GLU A 104 53.54 -11.95 39.64
CA GLU A 104 53.03 -13.32 39.70
C GLU A 104 54.09 -14.36 39.34
N LYS A 105 54.91 -14.10 38.31
CA LYS A 105 56.04 -14.97 37.95
C LYS A 105 57.08 -15.06 39.07
N ARG A 106 57.44 -13.92 39.69
CA ARG A 106 58.36 -13.88 40.85
C ARG A 106 57.80 -14.69 42.03
N ASN A 107 56.53 -14.48 42.37
CA ASN A 107 55.86 -15.19 43.45
C ASN A 107 55.78 -16.70 43.21
N LYS A 108 55.53 -17.13 41.97
CA LYS A 108 55.55 -18.55 41.59
C LYS A 108 56.95 -19.16 41.77
N ALA A 109 57.99 -18.46 41.34
CA ALA A 109 59.38 -18.92 41.50
C ALA A 109 59.78 -19.04 42.99
N VAL A 110 59.46 -18.03 43.80
CA VAL A 110 59.74 -18.06 45.25
C VAL A 110 59.01 -19.22 45.94
N LYS A 111 57.72 -19.42 45.62
CA LYS A 111 56.94 -20.56 46.16
C LYS A 111 57.51 -21.92 45.74
N SER A 112 58.08 -22.05 44.54
CA SER A 112 58.72 -23.30 44.12
C SER A 112 60.05 -23.57 44.83
N VAL A 113 60.81 -22.54 45.20
CA VAL A 113 62.06 -22.67 45.94
C VAL A 113 61.78 -23.04 47.41
N LEU A 114 60.81 -22.39 48.04
CA LEU A 114 60.44 -22.66 49.45
C LEU A 114 59.80 -24.04 49.70
N ARG A 115 59.38 -24.74 48.64
CA ARG A 115 58.82 -26.11 48.74
C ARG A 115 59.87 -27.21 48.59
N ARG A 116 61.13 -26.87 48.29
CA ARG A 116 62.25 -27.82 48.32
C ARG A 116 62.98 -27.70 49.65
#